data_AF-A0A6J8ECZ4-F1
#
_entry.id   AF-A0A6J8ECZ4-F1
#
_cell.length_a   1.000
_cell.length_b   1.000
_cell.length_c   1.000
_cell.angle_alpha   90.00
_cell.angle_beta   90.00
_cell.angle_gamma   90.00
#
_symmetry.space_group_name_H-M   'P 1'
#
loop_
_entity.id
_entity.type
_entity.pdbx_description
1 polymer ?
#
loop_
_entity_poly.entity_id
_entity_poly.type
_entity_poly.pdbx_seq_one_letter_code
_entity_poly.pdbx_strand_id
1 'polypeptide(L)'
;MFRARLSIEGGSYAVRNIEPQGGWFSALASMVGNMFVADEKQIAAVRSNDSILLALYEAIHLNRNFITALTHTHTPSTPATPPSSPVLSPGNPLLNQVPKTDPALLEPTCQPTNLLVTFLEYSSVVLQDTKDVTQHNNAKLCLIILTCISEDQYANSLMHDINMNFRVPLHRMVYLMVEFIMSHMMKTFPLELYLKCLGITHRVLCYQKKCRVRIQYPWKELWTALINLLKFILSNEGSLVKRQNNIFHLSSKIMNIFNTFITYGDTFLPNPNSYDELYYEIIRMHQVFDNIYSMDNEYFNTFITYGDTFLPNPNSYDELYYEIIRMHQVFDNIYSMALRYTTNDGESKDSAARLTNHLVNIRAIVNHFTPKVDAWSAAKQLSSLTEEQVLEVVRANYDTLTLKLQDNLDQFDRYSEKPREMGYFTQLVRSITVEVRKTTNSIWTTQTEVLHSLSSIT
;
A
#
# COMPACT_ATOMS: atom_id res chain seq x y z
N MET A 1 -1.68 10.98 -10.33
CA MET A 1 -0.72 10.38 -11.29
C MET A 1 -1.19 9.01 -11.77
N PHE A 2 -1.78 8.17 -10.90
CA PHE A 2 -2.46 6.93 -11.29
C PHE A 2 -3.71 7.16 -12.17
N ARG A 3 -4.50 8.21 -11.89
CA ARG A 3 -5.62 8.65 -12.77
C ARG A 3 -5.17 8.92 -14.22
N ALA A 4 -3.96 9.46 -14.41
CA ALA A 4 -3.42 9.74 -15.74
C ALA A 4 -2.75 8.50 -16.38
N ARG A 5 -1.99 7.69 -15.62
CA ARG A 5 -1.35 6.48 -16.16
C ARG A 5 -2.31 5.33 -16.44
N LEU A 6 -3.46 5.25 -15.75
CA LEU A 6 -4.55 4.35 -16.12
C LEU A 6 -5.40 4.91 -17.28
N SER A 7 -5.70 6.22 -17.31
CA SER A 7 -6.45 6.81 -18.44
C SER A 7 -5.67 6.92 -19.75
N ILE A 8 -4.33 6.92 -19.73
CA ILE A 8 -3.55 6.89 -20.98
C ILE A 8 -3.69 5.53 -21.69
N GLU A 9 -4.08 4.46 -20.98
CA GLU A 9 -4.38 3.15 -21.58
C GLU A 9 -5.87 2.76 -21.57
N GLY A 10 -6.72 3.47 -20.81
CA GLY A 10 -8.18 3.34 -20.80
C GLY A 10 -8.86 4.62 -21.29
N GLY A 11 -9.36 4.59 -22.53
CA GLY A 11 -9.97 5.72 -23.22
C GLY A 11 -11.09 6.43 -22.46
N SER A 12 -11.24 7.72 -22.77
CA SER A 12 -12.22 8.65 -22.20
C SER A 12 -13.67 8.19 -22.42
N TYR A 13 -14.42 7.96 -21.34
CA TYR A 13 -15.85 7.62 -21.40
C TYR A 13 -16.70 8.88 -21.30
N ALA A 14 -17.43 9.22 -22.37
CA ALA A 14 -18.59 10.09 -22.32
C ALA A 14 -19.85 9.21 -22.21
N VAL A 15 -20.67 9.38 -21.16
CA VAL A 15 -21.92 8.62 -20.99
C VAL A 15 -23.12 9.55 -20.90
N ARG A 16 -24.12 9.30 -21.76
CA ARG A 16 -25.50 9.78 -21.63
C ARG A 16 -26.30 8.80 -20.76
N ASN A 17 -27.13 9.36 -19.89
CA ASN A 17 -28.00 8.75 -18.86
C ASN A 17 -28.52 7.32 -19.11
N ILE A 18 -28.48 6.47 -18.08
CA ILE A 18 -29.09 5.12 -18.03
C ILE A 18 -29.92 4.95 -16.73
N GLU A 19 -31.14 4.42 -16.87
CA GLU A 19 -32.05 3.97 -15.80
C GLU A 19 -31.55 2.69 -15.08
N PRO A 20 -31.90 2.46 -13.80
CA PRO A 20 -31.33 1.38 -13.02
C PRO A 20 -32.02 0.03 -13.29
N GLN A 21 -31.28 -0.93 -13.87
CA GLN A 21 -31.60 -2.36 -13.76
C GLN A 21 -30.42 -3.16 -13.17
N GLY A 22 -30.64 -3.71 -11.97
CA GLY A 22 -30.22 -5.06 -11.55
C GLY A 22 -28.79 -5.31 -11.02
N GLY A 23 -28.67 -5.57 -9.72
CA GLY A 23 -27.58 -6.36 -9.09
C GLY A 23 -26.51 -5.60 -8.28
N TRP A 24 -26.01 -6.19 -7.20
CA TRP A 24 -24.91 -5.62 -6.39
C TRP A 24 -23.62 -5.35 -7.18
N PHE A 25 -23.37 -6.12 -8.25
CA PHE A 25 -22.25 -5.90 -9.18
C PHE A 25 -22.42 -4.64 -10.03
N SER A 26 -23.65 -4.31 -10.47
CA SER A 26 -23.90 -3.05 -11.17
C SER A 26 -23.82 -1.87 -10.21
N ALA A 27 -24.07 -2.06 -8.91
CA ALA A 27 -23.85 -1.04 -7.89
C ALA A 27 -22.34 -0.74 -7.67
N LEU A 28 -21.46 -1.75 -7.65
CA LEU A 28 -20.00 -1.56 -7.61
C LEU A 28 -19.48 -0.85 -8.87
N ALA A 29 -19.91 -1.31 -10.06
CA ALA A 29 -19.52 -0.68 -11.32
C ALA A 29 -20.09 0.74 -11.48
N SER A 30 -21.31 1.00 -11.00
CA SER A 30 -21.95 2.32 -11.01
C SER A 30 -21.32 3.28 -9.99
N MET A 31 -20.90 2.79 -8.82
CA MET A 31 -20.14 3.57 -7.85
C MET A 31 -18.82 4.08 -8.46
N VAL A 32 -18.16 3.23 -9.25
CA VAL A 32 -16.94 3.59 -9.99
C VAL A 32 -17.25 4.47 -11.20
N GLY A 33 -18.32 4.22 -11.96
CA GLY A 33 -18.73 5.03 -13.11
C GLY A 33 -19.12 6.48 -12.76
N ASN A 34 -19.84 6.68 -11.67
CA ASN A 34 -20.23 8.01 -11.19
C ASN A 34 -19.05 8.83 -10.64
N MET A 35 -17.92 8.17 -10.33
CA MET A 35 -16.69 8.79 -9.81
C MET A 35 -15.87 9.49 -10.92
N PHE A 36 -16.02 9.08 -12.18
CA PHE A 36 -15.23 9.60 -13.31
C PHE A 36 -15.84 10.82 -14.01
N VAL A 37 -17.07 11.19 -13.68
CA VAL A 37 -17.83 12.29 -14.32
C VAL A 37 -17.70 13.62 -13.56
N ALA A 38 -17.10 13.64 -12.37
CA ALA A 38 -16.92 14.88 -11.61
C ALA A 38 -15.75 15.71 -12.17
N ASP A 39 -16.06 16.93 -12.62
CA ASP A 39 -15.11 17.96 -13.06
C ASP A 39 -13.95 18.14 -12.07
N GLU A 40 -12.75 18.41 -12.59
CA GLU A 40 -11.46 18.48 -11.86
C GLU A 40 -11.41 19.41 -10.63
N LYS A 41 -12.43 20.24 -10.40
CA LYS A 41 -12.52 21.14 -9.23
C LYS A 41 -13.46 20.68 -8.12
N GLN A 42 -14.21 19.59 -8.31
CA GLN A 42 -14.92 18.91 -7.24
C GLN A 42 -14.42 17.47 -7.18
N ILE A 43 -13.36 17.25 -6.39
CA ILE A 43 -13.12 15.95 -5.78
C ILE A 43 -14.29 15.76 -4.81
N ALA A 44 -15.45 15.40 -5.36
CA ALA A 44 -16.67 15.18 -4.62
C ALA A 44 -16.34 14.11 -3.58
N ALA A 45 -16.67 14.40 -2.31
CA ALA A 45 -16.56 13.46 -1.22
C ALA A 45 -17.10 12.10 -1.69
N VAL A 46 -16.20 11.17 -1.97
CA VAL A 46 -16.56 9.83 -2.42
C VAL A 46 -17.34 9.23 -1.27
N ARG A 47 -18.67 9.22 -1.39
CA ARG A 47 -19.55 8.43 -0.51
C ARG A 47 -19.26 6.99 -0.84
N SER A 48 -18.22 6.48 -0.19
CA SER A 48 -17.89 5.07 -0.14
C SER A 48 -19.13 4.38 0.38
N ASN A 49 -19.66 3.41 -0.36
CA ASN A 49 -20.76 2.64 0.17
C ASN A 49 -20.18 1.57 1.09
N ASP A 50 -20.00 1.93 2.36
CA ASP A 50 -19.44 1.08 3.41
C ASP A 50 -20.10 -0.30 3.46
N SER A 51 -21.40 -0.37 3.14
CA SER A 51 -22.15 -1.63 3.08
C SER A 51 -21.70 -2.55 1.94
N ILE A 52 -21.38 -1.99 0.78
CA ILE A 52 -20.89 -2.75 -0.38
C ILE A 52 -19.47 -3.23 -0.13
N LEU A 53 -18.61 -2.38 0.45
CA LEU A 53 -17.24 -2.78 0.80
C LEU A 53 -17.22 -3.85 1.88
N LEU A 54 -18.09 -3.74 2.88
CA LEU A 54 -18.23 -4.77 3.90
C LEU A 54 -18.72 -6.09 3.29
N ALA A 55 -19.70 -6.06 2.38
CA ALA A 55 -20.16 -7.24 1.68
C ALA A 55 -19.05 -7.88 0.82
N LEU A 56 -18.23 -7.06 0.15
CA LEU A 56 -17.07 -7.53 -0.61
C LEU A 56 -16.02 -8.16 0.29
N TYR A 57 -15.73 -7.56 1.44
CA TYR A 57 -14.86 -8.13 2.47
C TYR A 57 -15.35 -9.51 2.91
N GLU A 58 -16.62 -9.63 3.32
CA GLU A 58 -17.20 -10.90 3.75
C GLU A 58 -17.14 -11.97 2.65
N ALA A 59 -17.46 -11.59 1.40
CA ALA A 59 -17.40 -12.51 0.27
C ALA A 59 -15.99 -13.04 0.03
N ILE A 60 -14.97 -12.18 0.12
CA ILE A 60 -13.56 -12.57 -0.09
C ILE A 60 -13.02 -13.35 1.12
N HIS A 61 -13.33 -12.90 2.33
CA HIS A 61 -12.79 -13.46 3.57
C HIS A 61 -13.37 -14.84 3.88
N LEU A 62 -14.69 -15.02 3.69
CA LEU A 62 -15.39 -16.26 4.05
C LEU A 62 -15.44 -17.28 2.91
N ASN A 63 -15.31 -16.85 1.64
CA ASN A 63 -15.48 -17.74 0.50
C ASN A 63 -14.28 -17.68 -0.47
N ARG A 64 -13.38 -18.65 -0.36
CA ARG A 64 -12.24 -18.80 -1.28
C ARG A 64 -12.65 -18.99 -2.74
N ASN A 65 -13.82 -19.58 -3.00
CA ASN A 65 -14.32 -19.74 -4.37
C ASN A 65 -14.78 -18.40 -4.97
N PHE A 66 -15.04 -17.37 -4.17
CA PHE A 66 -15.41 -16.06 -4.69
C PHE A 66 -14.26 -15.35 -5.42
N ILE A 67 -13.01 -15.74 -5.14
CA ILE A 67 -11.83 -15.20 -5.84
C ILE A 67 -11.91 -15.41 -7.35
N THR A 68 -12.48 -16.52 -7.82
CA THR A 68 -12.68 -16.77 -9.26
C THR A 68 -13.62 -15.74 -9.88
N ALA A 69 -14.61 -15.27 -9.12
CA ALA A 69 -15.57 -14.27 -9.57
C ALA A 69 -14.92 -12.87 -9.68
N LEU A 70 -13.94 -12.54 -8.83
CA LEU A 70 -13.21 -11.26 -8.91
C LEU A 70 -12.50 -11.06 -10.25
N THR A 71 -12.03 -12.15 -10.83
CA THR A 71 -11.27 -12.16 -12.08
C THR A 71 -12.10 -12.52 -13.30
N HIS A 72 -13.35 -12.94 -13.10
CA HIS A 72 -14.24 -13.24 -14.21
C HIS A 72 -14.59 -11.94 -14.92
N THR A 73 -14.51 -11.97 -16.25
CA THR A 73 -14.80 -10.83 -17.11
C THR A 73 -16.29 -10.58 -17.18
N HIS A 74 -16.68 -9.31 -17.18
CA HIS A 74 -18.02 -8.89 -17.55
C HIS A 74 -17.91 -7.94 -18.75
N THR A 75 -18.57 -8.27 -19.86
CA THR A 75 -18.81 -7.29 -20.93
C THR A 75 -19.77 -6.23 -20.40
N PRO A 76 -19.43 -4.93 -20.46
CA PRO A 76 -20.40 -3.89 -20.15
C PRO A 76 -21.58 -4.04 -21.09
N SER A 77 -22.77 -4.26 -20.55
CA SER A 77 -24.00 -4.48 -21.31
C SER A 77 -24.29 -3.24 -22.17
N THR A 78 -24.16 -3.38 -23.49
CA THR A 78 -24.64 -2.39 -24.45
C THR A 78 -26.17 -2.35 -24.37
N PRO A 79 -26.82 -1.18 -24.21
CA PRO A 79 -28.28 -1.12 -24.22
C PRO A 79 -28.75 -1.51 -25.62
N ALA A 80 -29.55 -2.57 -25.71
CA ALA A 80 -30.22 -2.96 -26.94
C ALA A 80 -31.15 -1.81 -27.36
N THR A 81 -30.86 -1.17 -28.50
CA THR A 81 -31.84 -0.33 -29.18
C THR A 81 -33.05 -1.19 -29.56
N PRO A 82 -34.29 -0.71 -29.37
CA PRO A 82 -35.46 -1.45 -29.81
C PRO A 82 -35.46 -1.57 -31.34
N PRO A 83 -35.91 -2.69 -31.93
CA PRO A 83 -35.89 -2.87 -33.37
C PRO A 83 -36.85 -1.88 -34.03
N SER A 84 -36.32 -1.01 -34.89
CA SER A 84 -37.12 -0.14 -35.75
C SER A 84 -37.86 -1.01 -36.78
N SER A 85 -39.19 -0.93 -36.78
CA SER A 85 -40.07 -1.58 -37.77
C SER A 85 -39.71 -1.16 -39.21
N PRO A 86 -39.86 -2.04 -40.21
CA PRO A 86 -39.50 -1.73 -41.59
C PRO A 86 -40.60 -0.89 -42.25
N VAL A 87 -40.23 0.28 -42.78
CA VAL A 87 -41.07 1.02 -43.73
C VAL A 87 -40.45 0.85 -45.12
N LEU A 88 -41.19 0.20 -46.01
CA LEU A 88 -40.94 0.08 -47.44
C LEU A 88 -41.43 1.33 -48.16
N SER A 89 -40.59 1.98 -48.98
CA SER A 89 -40.94 2.58 -50.29
C SER A 89 -39.74 3.23 -51.01
N PRO A 90 -39.81 3.42 -52.36
CA PRO A 90 -38.65 3.26 -53.26
C PRO A 90 -38.19 4.53 -54.01
N GLY A 91 -36.93 4.50 -54.50
CA GLY A 91 -36.52 5.10 -55.78
C GLY A 91 -35.92 6.51 -55.79
N ASN A 92 -34.58 6.63 -55.92
CA ASN A 92 -33.89 7.12 -57.14
C ASN A 92 -32.38 7.37 -56.87
N PRO A 93 -31.49 7.09 -57.84
CA PRO A 93 -30.06 7.36 -57.73
C PRO A 93 -29.73 8.76 -58.28
N LEU A 94 -28.85 9.51 -57.60
CA LEU A 94 -27.74 10.30 -58.18
C LEU A 94 -27.23 11.36 -57.18
N LEU A 95 -25.92 11.28 -56.93
CA LEU A 95 -24.97 12.38 -56.65
C LEU A 95 -25.15 13.24 -55.38
N ASN A 96 -24.35 12.90 -54.36
CA ASN A 96 -23.29 13.81 -53.92
C ASN A 96 -22.22 13.07 -53.10
N GLN A 97 -20.99 13.11 -53.62
CA GLN A 97 -19.77 12.62 -52.98
C GLN A 97 -19.43 13.52 -51.78
N VAL A 98 -19.56 12.98 -50.57
CA VAL A 98 -18.86 13.47 -49.39
C VAL A 98 -17.69 12.50 -49.15
N PRO A 99 -16.46 12.97 -48.87
CA PRO A 99 -15.31 12.11 -48.69
C PRO A 99 -15.59 11.11 -47.57
N LYS A 100 -15.41 9.81 -47.87
CA LYS A 100 -15.42 8.75 -46.85
C LYS A 100 -14.29 9.05 -45.86
N THR A 101 -14.64 9.67 -44.74
CA THR A 101 -13.83 9.57 -43.53
C THR A 101 -14.08 8.18 -42.99
N ASP A 102 -13.05 7.34 -42.96
CA ASP A 102 -13.13 5.99 -42.43
C ASP A 102 -13.78 6.01 -41.03
N PRO A 103 -14.85 5.23 -40.78
CA PRO A 103 -15.45 5.10 -39.44
C PRO A 103 -14.53 4.41 -38.42
N ALA A 104 -13.28 4.08 -38.79
CA ALA A 104 -12.35 3.30 -37.99
C ALA A 104 -11.55 4.10 -36.95
N LEU A 105 -11.82 5.40 -36.76
CA LEU A 105 -11.05 6.26 -35.84
C LEU A 105 -11.82 6.77 -34.61
N LEU A 106 -13.06 6.30 -34.36
CA LEU A 106 -13.83 6.70 -33.18
C LEU A 106 -14.62 5.55 -32.53
N GLU A 107 -14.08 4.33 -32.52
CA GLU A 107 -14.51 3.35 -31.52
C GLU A 107 -13.65 3.55 -30.27
N PRO A 108 -14.18 4.10 -29.16
CA PRO A 108 -13.54 3.91 -27.87
C PRO A 108 -13.53 2.41 -27.62
N THR A 109 -12.36 1.80 -27.72
CA THR A 109 -12.16 0.39 -27.41
C THR A 109 -12.57 0.18 -25.96
N CYS A 110 -13.80 -0.28 -25.76
CA CYS A 110 -14.36 -0.60 -24.45
C CYS A 110 -13.60 -1.84 -23.96
N GLN A 111 -12.43 -1.62 -23.33
CA GLN A 111 -11.60 -2.69 -22.81
C GLN A 111 -12.39 -3.42 -21.72
N PRO A 112 -12.56 -4.75 -21.83
CA PRO A 112 -13.25 -5.52 -20.81
C PRO A 112 -12.55 -5.41 -19.46
N THR A 113 -13.33 -5.11 -18.43
CA THR A 113 -12.87 -5.00 -17.05
C THR A 113 -13.30 -6.22 -16.24
N ASN A 114 -12.67 -6.43 -15.09
CA ASN A 114 -13.12 -7.38 -14.08
C ASN A 114 -13.21 -6.67 -12.73
N LEU A 115 -13.88 -7.33 -11.78
CA LEU A 115 -14.18 -6.75 -10.48
C LEU A 115 -12.91 -6.44 -9.68
N LEU A 116 -11.83 -7.21 -9.88
CA LEU A 116 -10.54 -6.94 -9.25
C LEU A 116 -9.90 -5.63 -9.75
N VAL A 117 -9.91 -5.38 -11.07
CA VAL A 117 -9.43 -4.10 -11.64
C VAL A 117 -10.26 -2.95 -11.11
N THR A 118 -11.58 -3.07 -11.16
CA THR A 118 -12.51 -2.06 -10.64
C THR A 118 -12.25 -1.79 -9.15
N PHE A 119 -11.96 -2.82 -8.36
CA PHE A 119 -11.64 -2.66 -6.94
C PHE A 119 -10.26 -2.02 -6.70
N LEU A 120 -9.26 -2.32 -7.51
CA LEU A 120 -7.94 -1.67 -7.44
C LEU A 120 -8.03 -0.18 -7.83
N GLU A 121 -8.81 0.14 -8.87
CA GLU A 121 -9.11 1.53 -9.27
C GLU A 121 -9.85 2.27 -8.16
N TYR A 122 -10.90 1.68 -7.59
CA TYR A 122 -11.60 2.24 -6.45
C TYR A 122 -10.66 2.48 -5.26
N SER A 123 -9.84 1.48 -4.90
CA SER A 123 -8.86 1.58 -3.82
C SER A 123 -7.88 2.73 -4.06
N SER A 124 -7.47 2.97 -5.30
CA SER A 124 -6.58 4.09 -5.65
C SER A 124 -7.19 5.47 -5.44
N VAL A 125 -8.51 5.60 -5.48
CA VAL A 125 -9.20 6.86 -5.20
C VAL A 125 -9.40 7.02 -3.70
N VAL A 126 -9.87 5.98 -3.02
CA VAL A 126 -10.09 6.03 -1.56
C VAL A 126 -8.78 6.28 -0.82
N LEU A 127 -7.67 5.71 -1.29
CA LEU A 127 -6.36 5.88 -0.67
C LEU A 127 -5.70 7.24 -0.95
N GLN A 128 -6.31 8.18 -1.68
CA GLN A 128 -5.72 9.51 -1.93
C GLN A 128 -5.92 10.50 -0.79
N ASP A 129 -7.00 10.36 -0.03
CA ASP A 129 -7.34 11.28 1.06
C ASP A 129 -7.77 10.49 2.29
N THR A 130 -6.91 10.44 3.30
CA THR A 130 -7.19 9.76 4.57
C THR A 130 -7.28 10.74 5.74
N LYS A 131 -7.61 12.00 5.47
CA LYS A 131 -7.64 13.05 6.50
C LYS A 131 -8.89 12.98 7.37
N ASP A 132 -10.03 12.66 6.77
CA ASP A 132 -11.28 12.44 7.50
C ASP A 132 -11.33 11.04 8.13
N VAL A 133 -12.02 10.91 9.27
CA VAL A 133 -12.18 9.63 9.98
C VAL A 133 -12.91 8.59 9.10
N THR A 134 -13.91 9.02 8.33
CA THR A 134 -14.68 8.14 7.43
C THR A 134 -13.79 7.64 6.29
N GLN A 135 -13.06 8.56 5.64
CA GLN A 135 -12.15 8.19 4.56
C GLN A 135 -11.00 7.30 5.07
N HIS A 136 -10.46 7.58 6.26
CA HIS A 136 -9.48 6.72 6.92
C HIS A 136 -10.02 5.31 7.14
N ASN A 137 -11.25 5.18 7.63
CA ASN A 137 -11.91 3.89 7.82
C ASN A 137 -12.12 3.14 6.50
N ASN A 138 -12.40 3.86 5.41
CA ASN A 138 -12.61 3.25 4.09
C ASN A 138 -11.30 2.81 3.46
N ALA A 139 -10.25 3.63 3.60
CA ALA A 139 -8.88 3.27 3.27
C ALA A 139 -8.44 2.01 4.04
N LYS A 140 -8.74 1.96 5.35
CA LYS A 140 -8.49 0.79 6.19
C LYS A 140 -9.21 -0.46 5.67
N LEU A 141 -10.49 -0.36 5.30
CA LEU A 141 -11.25 -1.48 4.74
C LEU A 141 -10.64 -1.98 3.42
N CYS A 142 -10.29 -1.04 2.53
CA CYS A 142 -9.67 -1.38 1.25
C CYS A 142 -8.36 -2.15 1.45
N LEU A 143 -7.50 -1.69 2.37
CA LEU A 143 -6.26 -2.39 2.69
C LEU A 143 -6.49 -3.75 3.37
N ILE A 144 -7.54 -3.92 4.18
CA ILE A 144 -7.92 -5.22 4.74
C ILE A 144 -8.33 -6.20 3.63
N ILE A 145 -9.16 -5.76 2.68
CA ILE A 145 -9.59 -6.57 1.54
C ILE A 145 -8.37 -6.94 0.68
N LEU A 146 -7.50 -5.98 0.36
CA LEU A 146 -6.25 -6.23 -0.38
C LEU A 146 -5.29 -7.17 0.38
N THR A 147 -5.30 -7.14 1.72
CA THR A 147 -4.56 -8.10 2.54
C THR A 147 -5.09 -9.52 2.32
N CYS A 148 -6.41 -9.71 2.32
CA CYS A 148 -7.02 -11.01 2.05
C CYS A 148 -6.71 -11.50 0.63
N ILE A 149 -6.79 -10.62 -0.38
CA ILE A 149 -6.47 -10.95 -1.77
C ILE A 149 -5.00 -11.32 -1.95
N SER A 150 -4.06 -10.51 -1.41
CA SER A 150 -2.62 -10.77 -1.51
C SER A 150 -2.16 -12.02 -0.75
N GLU A 151 -2.96 -12.47 0.22
CA GLU A 151 -2.68 -13.67 0.99
C GLU A 151 -3.22 -14.96 0.32
N ASP A 152 -4.19 -14.83 -0.60
CA ASP A 152 -4.78 -15.95 -1.31
C ASP A 152 -3.90 -16.39 -2.49
N GLN A 153 -3.46 -17.65 -2.46
CA GLN A 153 -2.56 -18.19 -3.49
C GLN A 153 -3.23 -18.28 -4.86
N TYR A 154 -4.55 -18.54 -4.91
CA TYR A 154 -5.28 -18.65 -6.16
C TYR A 154 -5.44 -17.27 -6.81
N ALA A 155 -5.80 -16.24 -6.04
CA ALA A 155 -5.86 -14.84 -6.50
C ALA A 155 -4.53 -14.40 -7.12
N ASN A 156 -3.42 -14.67 -6.43
CA ASN A 156 -2.08 -14.34 -6.91
C ASN A 156 -1.69 -15.10 -8.18
N SER A 157 -2.07 -16.37 -8.30
CA SER A 157 -1.86 -17.17 -9.52
C SER A 157 -2.59 -16.56 -10.71
N LEU A 158 -3.82 -16.10 -10.47
CA LEU A 158 -4.69 -15.51 -11.47
C LEU A 158 -4.18 -14.16 -11.99
N MET A 159 -3.70 -13.31 -11.07
CA MET A 159 -3.05 -12.03 -11.40
C MET A 159 -1.71 -12.19 -12.16
N HIS A 160 -1.16 -13.39 -12.18
CA HIS A 160 0.06 -13.71 -12.92
C HIS A 160 -0.18 -14.53 -14.19
N ASP A 161 -1.39 -15.08 -14.40
CA ASP A 161 -1.66 -15.93 -15.55
C ASP A 161 -1.63 -15.13 -16.86
N ILE A 162 -0.64 -15.43 -17.69
CA ILE A 162 -0.41 -14.83 -19.00
C ILE A 162 -1.50 -15.20 -20.03
N ASN A 163 -2.27 -16.27 -19.78
CA ASN A 163 -3.34 -16.75 -20.66
C ASN A 163 -4.72 -16.13 -20.34
N MET A 164 -4.83 -15.31 -19.30
CA MET A 164 -6.04 -14.54 -19.05
C MET A 164 -6.27 -13.53 -20.18
N ASN A 165 -7.48 -13.53 -20.74
CA ASN A 165 -7.91 -12.57 -21.76
C ASN A 165 -7.78 -11.10 -21.28
N PHE A 166 -7.85 -10.86 -19.96
CA PHE A 166 -7.57 -9.57 -19.34
C PHE A 166 -6.57 -9.77 -18.20
N ARG A 167 -5.36 -9.28 -18.40
CA ARG A 167 -4.31 -9.35 -17.38
C ARG A 167 -4.59 -8.30 -16.33
N VAL A 168 -4.78 -8.70 -15.08
CA VAL A 168 -4.62 -7.81 -13.91
C VAL A 168 -3.20 -8.05 -13.40
N PRO A 169 -2.20 -7.26 -13.81
CA PRO A 169 -0.85 -7.56 -13.45
C PRO A 169 -0.68 -7.42 -11.93
N LEU A 170 -0.10 -8.44 -11.30
CA LEU A 170 0.22 -8.45 -9.87
C LEU A 170 1.01 -7.20 -9.42
N HIS A 171 1.80 -6.58 -10.32
CA HIS A 171 2.51 -5.32 -10.03
C HIS A 171 1.58 -4.14 -9.71
N ARG A 172 0.30 -4.16 -10.11
CA ARG A 172 -0.65 -3.09 -9.82
C ARG A 172 -0.91 -2.94 -8.31
N MET A 173 -0.88 -4.05 -7.57
CA MET A 173 -0.96 -4.00 -6.10
C MET A 173 0.27 -3.32 -5.51
N VAL A 174 1.48 -3.69 -5.97
CA VAL A 174 2.75 -3.08 -5.51
C VAL A 174 2.78 -1.58 -5.83
N TYR A 175 2.36 -1.19 -7.04
CA TYR A 175 2.28 0.21 -7.43
C TYR A 175 1.36 1.02 -6.52
N LEU A 176 0.15 0.49 -6.22
CA LEU A 176 -0.79 1.13 -5.30
C LEU A 176 -0.18 1.33 -3.91
N MET A 177 0.58 0.32 -3.42
CA MET A 177 1.29 0.44 -2.14
C MET A 177 2.37 1.53 -2.18
N VAL A 178 3.15 1.61 -3.26
CA VAL A 178 4.17 2.65 -3.47
C VAL A 178 3.55 4.05 -3.52
N GLU A 179 2.46 4.23 -4.26
CA GLU A 179 1.75 5.50 -4.34
C GLU A 179 1.22 5.95 -2.98
N PHE A 180 0.61 5.03 -2.22
CA PHE A 180 0.16 5.31 -0.85
C PHE A 180 1.33 5.77 0.03
N ILE A 181 2.45 5.03 0.02
CA ILE A 181 3.63 5.36 0.84
C ILE A 181 4.12 6.77 0.51
N MET A 182 4.25 7.10 -0.77
CA MET A 182 4.79 8.36 -1.25
C MET A 182 3.87 9.56 -1.00
N SER A 183 2.55 9.36 -1.01
CA SER A 183 1.56 10.44 -0.85
C SER A 183 1.18 10.74 0.61
N HIS A 184 1.45 9.81 1.55
CA HIS A 184 0.94 9.90 2.93
C HIS A 184 2.01 10.22 3.99
N MET A 185 3.18 10.70 3.58
CA MET A 185 4.23 11.22 4.48
C MET A 185 3.83 12.58 5.08
N MET A 186 2.84 12.57 5.97
CA MET A 186 2.18 13.77 6.50
C MET A 186 2.26 13.86 8.04
N LYS A 187 1.98 15.05 8.59
CA LYS A 187 2.03 15.30 10.04
C LYS A 187 1.14 14.36 10.83
N THR A 188 -0.09 14.11 10.36
CA THR A 188 -1.04 13.15 10.92
C THR A 188 -0.72 11.76 10.36
N PHE A 189 0.32 11.14 10.90
CA PHE A 189 0.91 9.93 10.32
C PHE A 189 -0.01 8.70 10.52
N PRO A 190 -0.57 8.11 9.44
CA PRO A 190 -1.50 6.98 9.54
C PRO A 190 -0.75 5.64 9.71
N LEU A 191 -0.11 5.45 10.87
CA LEU A 191 0.75 4.28 11.17
C LEU A 191 0.08 2.95 10.82
N GLU A 192 -1.20 2.78 11.18
CA GLU A 192 -1.94 1.54 10.96
C GLU A 192 -2.05 1.20 9.46
N LEU A 193 -2.36 2.20 8.63
CA LEU A 193 -2.48 2.02 7.18
C LEU A 193 -1.12 1.66 6.55
N TYR A 194 -0.04 2.28 7.04
CA TYR A 194 1.32 1.93 6.63
C TYR A 194 1.67 0.47 6.95
N LEU A 195 1.33 -0.02 8.14
CA LEU A 195 1.58 -1.42 8.52
C LEU A 195 0.83 -2.40 7.60
N LYS A 196 -0.42 -2.09 7.23
CA LYS A 196 -1.19 -2.89 6.27
C LYS A 196 -0.58 -2.84 4.87
N CYS A 197 -0.20 -1.65 4.40
CA CYS A 197 0.44 -1.44 3.10
C CYS A 197 1.76 -2.23 2.94
N LEU A 198 2.64 -2.17 3.95
CA LEU A 198 3.87 -2.96 3.97
C LEU A 198 3.57 -4.46 4.10
N GLY A 199 2.53 -4.83 4.85
CA GLY A 199 2.07 -6.22 4.98
C GLY A 199 1.58 -6.83 3.66
N ILE A 200 0.90 -6.04 2.81
CA ILE A 200 0.50 -6.43 1.45
C ILE A 200 1.73 -6.60 0.56
N THR A 201 2.63 -5.61 0.57
CA THR A 201 3.89 -5.65 -0.20
C THR A 201 4.69 -6.91 0.13
N HIS A 202 4.84 -7.22 1.42
CA HIS A 202 5.58 -8.38 1.89
C HIS A 202 4.92 -9.71 1.46
N ARG A 203 3.59 -9.83 1.53
CA ARG A 203 2.84 -11.00 1.02
C ARG A 203 3.07 -11.24 -0.46
N VAL A 204 3.02 -10.17 -1.27
CA VAL A 204 3.26 -10.25 -2.72
C VAL A 204 4.70 -10.70 -3.00
N LEU A 205 5.69 -10.24 -2.24
CA LEU A 205 7.08 -10.72 -2.36
C LEU A 205 7.23 -12.18 -1.93
N CYS A 206 6.58 -12.60 -0.85
CA CYS A 206 6.59 -13.99 -0.40
C CYS A 206 5.97 -14.93 -1.44
N TYR A 207 4.86 -14.52 -2.07
CA TYR A 207 4.26 -15.26 -3.18
C TYR A 207 5.23 -15.39 -4.36
N GLN A 208 5.87 -14.28 -4.76
CA GLN A 208 6.84 -14.28 -5.85
C GLN A 208 8.04 -15.20 -5.57
N LYS A 209 8.60 -15.15 -4.35
CA LYS A 209 9.65 -16.08 -3.89
C LYS A 209 9.17 -17.53 -4.01
N LYS A 210 8.01 -17.85 -3.40
CA LYS A 210 7.46 -19.21 -3.33
C LYS A 210 7.24 -19.81 -4.71
N CYS A 211 6.69 -19.02 -5.64
CA CYS A 211 6.34 -19.45 -6.99
C CYS A 211 7.43 -19.15 -8.03
N ARG A 212 8.56 -18.53 -7.64
CA ARG A 212 9.63 -18.03 -8.53
C ARG A 212 9.10 -17.17 -9.67
N VAL A 213 8.11 -16.35 -9.36
CA VAL A 213 7.47 -15.44 -10.31
C VAL A 213 8.30 -14.18 -10.42
N ARG A 214 8.73 -13.83 -11.64
CA ARG A 214 9.52 -12.63 -11.94
C ARG A 214 8.66 -11.57 -12.60
N ILE A 215 8.22 -10.61 -11.81
CA ILE A 215 7.41 -9.49 -12.30
C ILE A 215 8.31 -8.44 -12.94
N GLN A 216 7.93 -8.00 -14.15
CA GLN A 216 8.51 -6.83 -14.81
C GLN A 216 7.93 -5.55 -14.17
N TYR A 217 8.60 -5.08 -13.12
CA TYR A 217 8.24 -3.88 -12.37
C TYR A 217 9.51 -3.07 -12.07
N PRO A 218 9.47 -1.72 -12.13
CA PRO A 218 10.60 -0.88 -11.74
C PRO A 218 10.80 -0.91 -10.22
N TRP A 219 11.44 -1.96 -9.70
CA TRP A 219 11.62 -2.19 -8.26
C TRP A 219 12.32 -1.04 -7.50
N LYS A 220 13.14 -0.24 -8.20
CA LYS A 220 13.71 1.01 -7.66
C LYS A 220 12.66 1.99 -7.13
N GLU A 221 11.47 2.05 -7.72
CA GLU A 221 10.38 2.89 -7.21
C GLU A 221 9.97 2.47 -5.79
N LEU A 222 9.84 1.15 -5.55
CA LEU A 222 9.53 0.61 -4.23
C LEU A 222 10.65 0.89 -3.23
N TRP A 223 11.90 0.59 -3.57
CA TRP A 223 13.04 0.82 -2.66
C TRP A 223 13.18 2.30 -2.31
N THR A 224 13.02 3.19 -3.29
CA THR A 224 13.03 4.64 -3.08
C THR A 224 11.91 5.07 -2.13
N ALA A 225 10.70 4.54 -2.31
CA ALA A 225 9.57 4.85 -1.42
C ALA A 225 9.82 4.38 0.02
N LEU A 226 10.37 3.17 0.19
CA LEU A 226 10.74 2.65 1.51
C LEU A 226 11.85 3.48 2.19
N ILE A 227 12.89 3.87 1.44
CA ILE A 227 13.96 4.73 1.96
C ILE A 227 13.41 6.11 2.34
N ASN A 228 12.52 6.69 1.53
CA ASN A 228 11.90 7.97 1.85
C ASN A 228 11.01 7.89 3.09
N LEU A 229 10.31 6.77 3.29
CA LEU A 229 9.55 6.54 4.52
C LEU A 229 10.47 6.47 5.74
N LEU A 230 11.63 5.81 5.66
CA LEU A 230 12.63 5.81 6.74
C LEU A 230 13.18 7.20 7.02
N LYS A 231 13.52 7.98 5.97
CA LYS A 231 13.94 9.39 6.13
C LYS A 231 12.88 10.23 6.83
N PHE A 232 11.61 10.03 6.47
CA PHE A 232 10.49 10.72 7.10
C PHE A 232 10.38 10.36 8.58
N ILE A 233 10.52 9.07 8.93
CA ILE A 233 10.53 8.59 10.32
C ILE A 233 11.64 9.27 11.11
N LEU A 234 12.89 9.23 10.60
CA LEU A 234 14.05 9.87 11.24
C LEU A 234 13.85 11.38 11.44
N SER A 235 13.38 12.07 10.40
CA SER A 235 13.20 13.53 10.43
C SER A 235 12.09 13.97 11.41
N ASN A 236 11.21 13.05 11.81
CA ASN A 236 10.04 13.34 12.65
C ASN A 236 10.01 12.50 13.94
N GLU A 237 11.11 11.82 14.29
CA GLU A 237 11.16 10.84 15.38
C GLU A 237 10.62 11.44 16.70
N GLY A 238 11.08 12.64 17.08
CA GLY A 238 10.70 13.27 18.34
C GLY A 238 9.19 13.57 18.46
N SER A 239 8.48 13.69 17.34
CA SER A 239 7.02 13.87 17.29
C SER A 239 6.25 12.56 17.15
N LEU A 240 6.79 11.60 16.40
CA LEU A 240 6.15 10.31 16.15
C LEU A 240 6.23 9.41 17.38
N VAL A 241 7.40 9.35 18.04
CA VAL A 241 7.60 8.53 19.23
C VAL A 241 6.74 9.04 20.40
N LYS A 242 6.64 10.37 20.57
CA LYS A 242 5.77 11.00 21.59
C LYS A 242 4.28 10.68 21.42
N ARG A 243 3.84 10.38 20.20
CA ARG A 243 2.46 10.00 19.89
C ARG A 243 2.19 8.50 20.09
N GLN A 244 3.10 7.78 20.74
CA GLN A 244 3.03 6.34 21.03
C GLN A 244 2.90 5.49 19.76
N ASN A 245 3.38 6.00 18.62
CA ASN A 245 3.50 5.19 17.42
C ASN A 245 4.70 4.26 17.60
N ASN A 246 4.47 2.94 17.54
CA ASN A 246 5.56 1.95 17.52
C ASN A 246 6.29 2.02 16.16
N ILE A 247 7.07 3.09 15.97
CA ILE A 247 7.83 3.35 14.75
C ILE A 247 8.93 2.31 14.55
N PHE A 248 9.41 1.67 15.61
CA PHE A 248 10.37 0.57 15.53
C PHE A 248 9.75 -0.62 14.82
N HIS A 249 8.49 -0.95 15.12
CA HIS A 249 7.77 -2.00 14.41
C HIS A 249 7.61 -1.67 12.92
N LEU A 250 7.26 -0.42 12.59
CA LEU A 250 7.17 0.01 11.19
C LEU A 250 8.51 -0.09 10.46
N SER A 251 9.57 0.49 11.03
CA SER A 251 10.93 0.40 10.49
C SER A 251 11.38 -1.05 10.35
N SER A 252 11.04 -1.91 11.30
CA SER A 252 11.33 -3.35 11.27
C SER A 252 10.64 -4.03 10.09
N LYS A 253 9.37 -3.69 9.79
CA LYS A 253 8.68 -4.18 8.59
C LYS A 253 9.33 -3.70 7.29
N ILE A 254 9.81 -2.46 7.24
CA ILE A 254 10.56 -1.92 6.08
C ILE A 254 11.86 -2.70 5.90
N MET A 255 12.64 -2.91 6.97
CA MET A 255 13.89 -3.67 6.91
C MET A 255 13.65 -5.14 6.51
N ASN A 256 12.57 -5.76 6.99
CA ASN A 256 12.20 -7.11 6.58
C ASN A 256 11.97 -7.23 5.07
N ILE A 257 11.36 -6.22 4.44
CA ILE A 257 11.19 -6.16 2.99
C ILE A 257 12.55 -6.08 2.30
N PHE A 258 13.45 -5.18 2.73
CA PHE A 258 14.81 -5.10 2.18
C PHE A 258 15.56 -6.43 2.32
N ASN A 259 15.52 -7.06 3.48
CA ASN A 259 16.16 -8.36 3.70
C ASN A 259 15.56 -9.47 2.85
N THR A 260 14.25 -9.40 2.53
CA THR A 260 13.62 -10.32 1.57
C THR A 260 14.24 -10.19 0.18
N PHE A 261 14.50 -8.96 -0.28
CA PHE A 261 15.22 -8.73 -1.55
C PHE A 261 16.69 -9.16 -1.47
N ILE A 262 17.39 -8.83 -0.38
CA ILE A 262 18.82 -9.17 -0.20
C ILE A 262 19.03 -10.69 -0.10
N THR A 263 18.07 -11.44 0.45
CA THR A 263 18.25 -12.87 0.69
C THR A 263 17.66 -13.73 -0.43
N TYR A 264 16.56 -13.28 -1.04
CA TYR A 264 15.80 -14.09 -2.00
C TYR A 264 15.60 -13.39 -3.36
N GLY A 265 16.21 -12.23 -3.59
CA GLY A 265 15.99 -11.43 -4.79
C GLY A 265 16.33 -12.16 -6.08
N ASP A 266 17.30 -13.08 -6.07
CA ASP A 266 17.64 -13.96 -7.21
C ASP A 266 16.44 -14.81 -7.70
N THR A 267 15.52 -15.15 -6.78
CA THR A 267 14.36 -15.99 -7.08
C THR A 267 13.24 -15.26 -7.81
N PHE A 268 13.12 -13.93 -7.64
CA PHE A 268 11.96 -13.17 -8.15
C PHE A 268 12.28 -11.82 -8.81
N LEU A 269 13.49 -11.27 -8.67
CA LEU A 269 13.88 -10.09 -9.45
C LEU A 269 13.98 -10.47 -10.93
N PRO A 270 13.63 -9.53 -11.83
CA PRO A 270 13.52 -9.83 -13.26
C PRO A 270 14.87 -10.18 -13.91
N ASN A 271 15.97 -9.62 -13.40
CA ASN A 271 17.32 -9.85 -13.90
C ASN A 271 18.38 -9.50 -12.83
N PRO A 272 19.66 -9.91 -13.03
CA PRO A 272 20.76 -9.57 -12.13
C PRO A 272 21.01 -8.06 -11.99
N ASN A 273 20.80 -7.26 -13.04
CA ASN A 273 21.02 -5.81 -12.96
C ASN A 273 20.10 -5.14 -11.94
N SER A 274 18.86 -5.63 -11.77
CA SER A 274 17.97 -5.16 -10.70
C SER A 274 18.53 -5.48 -9.30
N TYR A 275 19.27 -6.57 -9.17
CA TYR A 275 19.93 -6.92 -7.92
C TYR A 275 21.12 -5.98 -7.64
N ASP A 276 21.89 -5.62 -8.67
CA ASP A 276 22.96 -4.61 -8.55
C ASP A 276 22.39 -3.24 -8.18
N GLU A 277 21.28 -2.84 -8.80
CA GLU A 277 20.58 -1.58 -8.54
C GLU A 277 20.09 -1.49 -7.08
N LEU A 278 19.59 -2.59 -6.50
CA LEU A 278 19.24 -2.66 -5.08
C LEU A 278 20.45 -2.35 -4.18
N TYR A 279 21.59 -2.97 -4.46
CA TYR A 279 22.81 -2.80 -3.66
C TYR A 279 23.35 -1.39 -3.81
N TYR A 280 23.34 -0.86 -5.02
CA TYR A 280 23.67 0.54 -5.28
C TYR A 280 22.78 1.48 -4.47
N GLU A 281 21.46 1.28 -4.45
CA GLU A 281 20.54 2.12 -3.68
C GLU A 281 20.81 2.05 -2.17
N ILE A 282 21.12 0.86 -1.63
CA ILE A 282 21.50 0.69 -0.22
C ILE A 282 22.79 1.46 0.11
N ILE A 283 23.82 1.31 -0.72
CA ILE A 283 25.12 1.98 -0.51
C ILE A 283 24.98 3.50 -0.66
N ARG A 284 24.30 3.95 -1.71
CA ARG A 284 24.05 5.37 -1.97
C ARG A 284 23.32 6.03 -0.80
N MET A 285 22.40 5.31 -0.18
CA MET A 285 21.55 5.80 0.90
C MET A 285 21.99 5.32 2.30
N HIS A 286 23.22 4.84 2.46
CA HIS A 286 23.72 4.19 3.68
C HIS A 286 23.47 5.01 4.96
N GLN A 287 23.65 6.33 4.90
CA GLN A 287 23.44 7.24 6.03
C GLN A 287 22.04 7.12 6.65
N VAL A 288 21.01 6.81 5.85
CA VAL A 288 19.65 6.61 6.36
C VAL A 288 19.59 5.36 7.25
N PHE A 289 20.24 4.28 6.82
CA PHE A 289 20.27 3.02 7.57
C PHE A 289 21.15 3.13 8.83
N ASP A 290 22.27 3.85 8.75
CA ASP A 290 23.14 4.13 9.91
C ASP A 290 22.41 4.96 10.96
N ASN A 291 21.64 5.97 10.54
CA ASN A 291 20.83 6.78 11.44
C ASN A 291 19.69 5.98 12.07
N ILE A 292 19.02 5.10 11.33
CA ILE A 292 18.00 4.19 11.88
C ILE A 292 18.64 3.25 12.92
N TYR A 293 19.84 2.74 12.65
CA TYR A 293 20.59 1.92 13.60
C TYR A 293 20.98 2.70 14.85
N SER A 294 21.46 3.94 14.71
CA SER A 294 21.79 4.80 15.85
C SER A 294 20.58 5.08 16.71
N MET A 295 19.45 5.46 16.09
CA MET A 295 18.17 5.67 16.76
C MET A 295 17.78 4.39 17.53
N ASP A 296 17.69 3.25 16.85
CA ASP A 296 17.31 1.97 17.46
C ASP A 296 18.20 1.60 18.65
N ASN A 297 19.52 1.76 18.55
CA ASN A 297 20.43 1.50 19.67
C ASN A 297 20.28 2.48 20.82
N GLU A 298 20.04 3.76 20.57
CA GLU A 298 19.80 4.74 21.63
C GLU A 298 18.57 4.34 22.46
N TYR A 299 17.47 4.00 21.80
CA TYR A 299 16.25 3.54 22.47
C TYR A 299 16.42 2.15 23.09
N PHE A 300 17.06 1.20 22.41
CA PHE A 300 17.32 -0.14 22.91
C PHE A 300 18.25 -0.12 24.13
N ASN A 301 19.33 0.66 24.09
CA ASN A 301 20.21 0.86 25.23
C ASN A 301 19.48 1.57 26.37
N THR A 302 18.56 2.51 26.08
CA THR A 302 17.67 3.05 27.11
C THR A 302 16.81 1.93 27.72
N PHE A 303 16.16 1.08 26.92
CA PHE A 303 15.38 -0.06 27.44
C PHE A 303 16.20 -1.07 28.25
N ILE A 304 17.48 -1.25 27.92
CA ILE A 304 18.41 -2.12 28.65
C ILE A 304 18.92 -1.44 29.94
N THR A 305 19.37 -0.19 29.86
CA THR A 305 19.97 0.54 30.99
C THR A 305 18.95 0.76 32.12
N TYR A 306 17.67 0.87 31.78
CA TYR A 306 16.56 0.99 32.73
C TYR A 306 15.87 -0.35 33.05
N GLY A 307 16.29 -1.46 32.43
CA GLY A 307 15.75 -2.80 32.62
C GLY A 307 16.83 -3.77 33.13
N ASP A 308 17.09 -3.70 34.44
CA ASP A 308 17.94 -4.57 35.27
C ASP A 308 19.36 -4.93 34.76
N THR A 309 20.34 -4.67 35.64
CA THR A 309 21.74 -5.18 35.66
C THR A 309 22.75 -4.47 34.76
N PHE A 310 23.27 -3.31 35.18
CA PHE A 310 24.41 -2.69 34.49
C PHE A 310 25.61 -2.28 35.35
N LEU A 311 25.60 -2.49 36.67
CA LEU A 311 26.74 -2.09 37.52
C LEU A 311 27.28 -3.27 38.32
N PRO A 312 28.51 -3.75 38.01
CA PRO A 312 29.07 -4.96 38.60
C PRO A 312 29.70 -4.76 39.99
N ASN A 313 29.87 -3.52 40.50
CA ASN A 313 30.43 -3.30 41.83
C ASN A 313 30.00 -1.97 42.50
N PRO A 314 30.08 -1.86 43.84
CA PRO A 314 29.66 -0.69 44.63
C PRO A 314 30.42 0.61 44.35
N ASN A 315 31.68 0.56 43.91
CA ASN A 315 32.48 1.78 43.71
C ASN A 315 32.09 2.54 42.44
N SER A 316 31.51 1.84 41.46
CA SER A 316 30.89 2.46 40.28
C SER A 316 29.60 3.22 40.61
N TYR A 317 29.04 3.06 41.83
CA TYR A 317 27.85 3.82 42.24
C TYR A 317 28.19 5.26 42.60
N ASP A 318 29.34 5.55 43.22
CA ASP A 318 29.65 6.89 43.72
C ASP A 318 30.01 7.87 42.59
N GLU A 319 30.80 7.44 41.61
CA GLU A 319 31.11 8.26 40.42
C GLU A 319 29.86 8.48 39.54
N LEU A 320 29.04 7.45 39.41
CA LEU A 320 27.76 7.55 38.70
C LEU A 320 26.79 8.46 39.45
N TYR A 321 26.68 8.39 40.78
CA TYR A 321 25.84 9.28 41.58
C TYR A 321 26.29 10.73 41.47
N TYR A 322 27.61 10.98 41.50
CA TYR A 322 28.17 12.32 41.35
C TYR A 322 27.82 12.91 39.97
N GLU A 323 27.94 12.12 38.91
CA GLU A 323 27.65 12.55 37.54
C GLU A 323 26.13 12.60 37.24
N ILE A 324 25.33 11.72 37.84
CA ILE A 324 23.86 11.75 37.81
C ILE A 324 23.34 13.00 38.50
N ILE A 325 23.86 13.37 39.68
CA ILE A 325 23.48 14.60 40.38
C ILE A 325 23.89 15.82 39.54
N ARG A 326 25.07 15.78 38.91
CA ARG A 326 25.56 16.86 38.03
C ARG A 326 24.74 17.04 36.77
N MET A 327 24.21 15.96 36.19
CA MET A 327 23.40 15.96 34.97
C MET A 327 21.91 15.66 35.24
N HIS A 328 21.43 15.85 36.48
CA HIS A 328 20.12 15.34 36.92
C HIS A 328 18.95 15.83 36.04
N GLN A 329 19.02 17.04 35.48
CA GLN A 329 18.00 17.52 34.53
C GLN A 329 17.97 16.76 33.20
N VAL A 330 19.11 16.25 32.73
CA VAL A 330 19.18 15.36 31.56
C VAL A 330 18.57 14.01 31.93
N PHE A 331 18.92 13.48 33.10
CA PHE A 331 18.37 12.22 33.61
C PHE A 331 16.88 12.29 33.95
N ASP A 332 16.35 13.41 34.45
CA ASP A 332 14.91 13.61 34.71
C ASP A 332 14.10 13.69 33.41
N ASN A 333 14.68 14.30 32.37
CA ASN A 333 14.09 14.31 31.03
C ASN A 333 14.14 12.93 30.37
N ILE A 334 15.23 12.18 30.55
CA ILE A 334 15.35 10.79 30.09
C ILE A 334 14.45 9.86 30.92
N TYR A 335 14.32 10.07 32.23
CA TYR A 335 13.47 9.28 33.13
C TYR A 335 11.99 9.52 32.85
N SER A 336 11.56 10.77 32.67
CA SER A 336 10.18 11.08 32.28
C SER A 336 9.84 10.59 30.86
N MET A 337 10.84 10.53 29.97
CA MET A 337 10.73 9.92 28.66
C MET A 337 10.64 8.38 28.75
N ALA A 338 11.56 7.75 29.47
CA ALA A 338 11.62 6.31 29.69
C ALA A 338 10.39 5.79 30.45
N LEU A 339 9.91 6.49 31.48
CA LEU A 339 8.72 6.15 32.26
C LEU A 339 7.44 6.15 31.40
N ARG A 340 7.38 6.99 30.36
CA ARG A 340 6.29 6.96 29.37
C ARG A 340 6.37 5.76 28.41
N TYR A 341 7.55 5.16 28.25
CA TYR A 341 7.78 4.01 27.36
C TYR A 341 7.84 2.66 28.09
N THR A 342 8.17 2.63 29.38
CA THR A 342 8.13 1.42 30.23
C THR A 342 6.74 1.14 30.81
N THR A 343 5.84 2.12 30.81
CA THR A 343 4.43 1.94 31.21
C THR A 343 3.55 1.36 30.10
N ASN A 344 4.04 1.31 28.85
CA ASN A 344 3.42 0.54 27.76
C ASN A 344 4.10 -0.83 27.67
N ASP A 345 3.29 -1.87 27.83
CA ASP A 345 3.64 -3.29 27.77
C ASP A 345 4.64 -3.60 26.62
N GLY A 346 5.56 -4.55 26.83
CA GLY A 346 6.87 -4.76 26.14
C GLY A 346 6.98 -4.71 24.59
N GLU A 347 5.95 -4.38 23.83
CA GLU A 347 5.92 -4.38 22.36
C GLU A 347 6.95 -3.45 21.70
N SER A 348 7.24 -2.28 22.28
CA SER A 348 8.21 -1.33 21.69
C SER A 348 9.65 -1.82 21.84
N LYS A 349 9.97 -2.43 22.99
CA LYS A 349 11.27 -3.06 23.26
C LYS A 349 11.51 -4.24 22.31
N ASP A 350 10.53 -5.14 22.18
CA ASP A 350 10.64 -6.28 21.26
C ASP A 350 10.76 -5.83 19.80
N SER A 351 10.08 -4.74 19.45
CA SER A 351 10.13 -4.19 18.10
C SER A 351 11.47 -3.54 17.78
N ALA A 352 12.09 -2.86 18.75
CA ALA A 352 13.46 -2.36 18.65
C ALA A 352 14.46 -3.52 18.49
N ALA A 353 14.39 -4.54 19.35
CA ALA A 353 15.27 -5.72 19.24
C ALA A 353 15.13 -6.43 17.87
N ARG A 354 13.91 -6.54 17.33
CA ARG A 354 13.67 -7.05 15.98
C ARG A 354 14.29 -6.15 14.91
N LEU A 355 14.16 -4.83 15.04
CA LEU A 355 14.76 -3.88 14.12
C LEU A 355 16.29 -3.99 14.10
N THR A 356 16.94 -4.08 15.27
CA THR A 356 18.39 -4.31 15.38
C THR A 356 18.82 -5.54 14.59
N ASN A 357 18.09 -6.65 14.74
CA ASN A 357 18.37 -7.90 14.02
C ASN A 357 18.20 -7.76 12.50
N HIS A 358 17.17 -7.05 12.04
CA HIS A 358 16.96 -6.82 10.61
C HIS A 358 18.03 -5.89 10.00
N LEU A 359 18.69 -5.03 10.77
CA LEU A 359 19.72 -4.12 10.25
C LEU A 359 21.08 -4.80 9.98
N VAL A 360 21.31 -6.00 10.51
CA VAL A 360 22.62 -6.68 10.45
C VAL A 360 23.17 -6.81 9.03
N ASN A 361 22.36 -7.30 8.08
CA ASN A 361 22.82 -7.54 6.70
C ASN A 361 23.01 -6.24 5.93
N ILE A 362 22.12 -5.27 6.12
CA ILE A 362 22.27 -3.95 5.48
C ILE A 362 23.55 -3.27 5.97
N ARG A 363 23.85 -3.35 7.28
CA ARG A 363 25.11 -2.84 7.83
C ARG A 363 26.33 -3.58 7.29
N ALA A 364 26.25 -4.90 7.11
CA ALA A 364 27.32 -5.68 6.49
C ALA A 364 27.59 -5.23 5.05
N ILE A 365 26.54 -4.99 4.25
CA ILE A 365 26.65 -4.45 2.89
C ILE A 365 27.33 -3.07 2.90
N VAL A 366 26.81 -2.15 3.72
CA VAL A 366 27.36 -0.78 3.83
C VAL A 366 28.84 -0.81 4.23
N ASN A 367 29.18 -1.52 5.31
CA ASN A 367 30.56 -1.60 5.80
C ASN A 367 31.52 -2.28 4.82
N HIS A 368 31.02 -3.17 3.96
CA HIS A 368 31.82 -3.86 2.95
C HIS A 368 32.10 -2.98 1.74
N PHE A 369 31.08 -2.30 1.21
CA PHE A 369 31.19 -1.58 -0.04
C PHE A 369 31.63 -0.13 0.12
N THR A 370 31.23 0.59 1.18
CA THR A 370 31.59 2.01 1.35
C THR A 370 33.11 2.23 1.30
N PRO A 371 33.95 1.49 2.07
CA PRO A 371 35.41 1.68 2.00
C PRO A 371 36.01 1.34 0.62
N LYS A 372 35.41 0.40 -0.10
CA LYS A 372 35.88 -0.02 -1.43
C LYS A 372 35.55 1.02 -2.49
N VAL A 373 34.35 1.60 -2.41
CA VAL A 373 33.91 2.70 -3.26
C VAL A 373 34.79 3.92 -3.02
N ASP A 374 35.08 4.25 -1.75
CA ASP A 374 35.96 5.36 -1.39
C ASP A 374 37.40 5.14 -1.89
N ALA A 375 37.94 3.93 -1.72
CA ALA A 375 39.26 3.57 -2.21
C ALA A 375 39.36 3.65 -3.74
N TRP A 376 38.32 3.20 -4.45
CA TRP A 376 38.25 3.28 -5.91
C TRP A 376 38.18 4.74 -6.39
N SER A 377 37.37 5.58 -5.72
CA SER A 377 37.27 7.02 -6.00
C SER A 377 38.61 7.72 -5.80
N ALA A 378 39.30 7.42 -4.70
CA ALA A 378 40.62 7.97 -4.39
C ALA A 378 41.67 7.54 -5.41
N ALA A 379 41.67 6.27 -5.82
CA ALA A 379 42.61 5.74 -6.81
C ALA A 379 42.43 6.39 -8.19
N LYS A 380 41.20 6.72 -8.58
CA LYS A 380 40.90 7.43 -9.83
C LYS A 380 40.88 8.96 -9.68
N GLN A 381 41.18 9.49 -8.49
CA GLN A 381 41.15 10.92 -8.16
C GLN A 381 39.82 11.61 -8.51
N LEU A 382 38.71 10.89 -8.35
CA LEU A 382 37.37 11.42 -8.59
C LEU A 382 36.77 11.90 -7.26
N SER A 383 36.19 13.10 -7.29
CA SER A 383 35.46 13.67 -6.15
C SER A 383 34.00 13.21 -6.09
N SER A 384 33.46 12.70 -7.19
CA SER A 384 32.11 12.15 -7.29
C SER A 384 32.08 11.01 -8.30
N LEU A 385 31.29 9.98 -8.01
CA LEU A 385 31.15 8.79 -8.83
C LEU A 385 29.80 8.76 -9.54
N THR A 386 29.78 8.23 -10.76
CA THR A 386 28.53 7.93 -11.46
C THR A 386 27.94 6.60 -10.97
N GLU A 387 26.65 6.38 -11.21
CA GLU A 387 25.95 5.13 -10.86
C GLU A 387 26.68 3.91 -11.42
N GLU A 388 27.06 3.93 -12.69
CA GLU A 388 27.77 2.81 -13.34
C GLU A 388 29.15 2.54 -12.72
N GLN A 389 29.86 3.58 -12.28
CA GLN A 389 31.16 3.42 -11.62
C GLN A 389 31.03 2.75 -10.26
N VAL A 390 29.99 3.08 -9.49
CA VAL A 390 29.71 2.38 -8.22
C VAL A 390 29.30 0.95 -8.49
N LEU A 391 28.45 0.71 -9.50
CA LEU A 391 28.03 -0.64 -9.91
C LEU A 391 29.22 -1.51 -10.36
N GLU A 392 30.23 -0.93 -11.02
CA GLU A 392 31.48 -1.63 -11.38
C GLU A 392 32.18 -2.18 -10.12
N VAL A 393 32.30 -1.35 -9.08
CA VAL A 393 32.89 -1.76 -7.80
C VAL A 393 32.05 -2.85 -7.13
N VAL A 394 30.73 -2.70 -7.12
CA VAL A 394 29.81 -3.67 -6.51
C VAL A 394 29.93 -5.04 -7.19
N ARG A 395 29.82 -5.08 -8.52
CA ARG A 395 29.90 -6.33 -9.31
C ARG A 395 31.23 -7.05 -9.13
N ALA A 396 32.33 -6.30 -9.01
CA ALA A 396 33.66 -6.86 -8.82
C ALA A 396 33.93 -7.42 -7.41
N ASN A 397 33.02 -7.24 -6.45
CA ASN A 397 33.26 -7.53 -5.04
C ASN A 397 32.15 -8.34 -4.35
N TYR A 398 31.22 -8.92 -5.12
CA TYR A 398 30.13 -9.76 -4.59
C TYR A 398 30.63 -11.02 -3.88
N ASP A 399 31.65 -11.65 -4.42
CA ASP A 399 32.27 -12.89 -3.93
C ASP A 399 32.87 -12.76 -2.51
N THR A 400 33.31 -11.56 -2.15
CA THR A 400 33.91 -11.27 -0.84
C THR A 400 32.90 -10.82 0.21
N LEU A 401 31.64 -10.58 -0.16
CA LEU A 401 30.60 -10.16 0.78
C LEU A 401 30.05 -11.37 1.55
N THR A 402 30.07 -11.29 2.87
CA THR A 402 29.45 -12.30 3.74
C THR A 402 28.24 -11.72 4.44
N LEU A 403 27.09 -12.38 4.29
CA LEU A 403 25.82 -11.99 4.91
C LEU A 403 25.36 -13.03 5.93
N LYS A 404 24.66 -12.58 6.97
CA LYS A 404 24.03 -13.46 7.95
C LYS A 404 22.76 -14.06 7.34
N LEU A 405 22.59 -15.37 7.44
CA LEU A 405 21.31 -15.99 7.11
C LEU A 405 20.25 -15.50 8.10
N GLN A 406 19.19 -14.87 7.60
CA GLN A 406 18.07 -14.42 8.40
C GLN A 406 16.90 -15.37 8.22
N ASP A 407 16.42 -15.93 9.33
CA ASP A 407 15.28 -16.84 9.36
C ASP A 407 13.95 -16.08 9.30
N ASN A 408 12.91 -16.76 8.84
CA ASN A 408 11.51 -16.30 8.89
C ASN A 408 11.20 -15.01 8.11
N LEU A 409 12.10 -14.56 7.22
CA LEU A 409 11.89 -13.41 6.34
C LEU A 409 10.66 -13.56 5.42
N ASP A 410 10.27 -14.79 5.10
CA ASP A 410 9.11 -15.12 4.28
C ASP A 410 7.87 -15.48 5.09
N GLN A 411 7.92 -15.33 6.42
CA GLN A 411 6.78 -15.54 7.30
C GLN A 411 6.08 -14.22 7.60
N PHE A 412 4.77 -14.24 7.52
CA PHE A 412 3.90 -13.14 7.92
C PHE A 412 2.72 -13.68 8.71
N ASP A 413 2.23 -12.87 9.65
CA ASP A 413 0.99 -13.19 10.37
C ASP A 413 -0.14 -13.32 9.35
N ARG A 414 -0.81 -14.48 9.33
CA ARG A 414 -2.03 -14.68 8.54
C ARG A 414 -3.08 -13.67 8.98
N TYR A 415 -3.83 -13.12 8.04
CA TYR A 415 -4.90 -12.20 8.37
C TYR A 415 -5.92 -12.90 9.30
N SER A 416 -6.24 -12.25 10.41
CA SER A 416 -7.29 -12.70 11.31
C SER A 416 -8.06 -11.48 11.82
N GLU A 417 -9.38 -11.52 11.65
CA GLU A 417 -10.28 -10.47 12.11
C GLU A 417 -10.22 -10.33 13.64
N LYS A 418 -10.14 -11.44 14.36
CA LYS A 418 -10.14 -11.48 15.83
C LYS A 418 -8.73 -11.72 16.39
N PRO A 419 -8.29 -10.98 17.41
CA PRO A 419 -8.98 -9.86 18.08
C PRO A 419 -8.75 -8.48 17.41
N ARG A 420 -7.86 -8.39 16.41
CA ARG A 420 -7.26 -7.13 15.93
C ARG A 420 -8.26 -6.15 15.30
N GLU A 421 -9.24 -6.62 14.53
CA GLU A 421 -10.17 -5.78 13.76
C GLU A 421 -11.60 -5.74 14.34
N MET A 422 -11.88 -6.51 15.39
CA MET A 422 -13.22 -6.65 15.96
C MET A 422 -13.87 -5.32 16.35
N GLY A 423 -13.09 -4.42 16.97
CA GLY A 423 -13.58 -3.08 17.35
C GLY A 423 -13.96 -2.23 16.13
N TYR A 424 -13.14 -2.30 15.08
CA TYR A 424 -13.37 -1.59 13.83
C TYR A 424 -14.63 -2.09 13.11
N PHE A 425 -14.77 -3.40 12.90
CA PHE A 425 -15.96 -3.96 12.25
C PHE A 425 -17.24 -3.75 13.06
N THR A 426 -17.16 -3.80 14.39
CA THR A 426 -18.30 -3.47 15.26
C THR A 426 -18.78 -2.03 15.04
N GLN A 427 -17.86 -1.08 14.94
CA GLN A 427 -18.19 0.33 14.68
C GLN A 427 -18.75 0.52 13.26
N LEU A 428 -18.13 -0.13 12.26
CA LEU A 428 -18.56 -0.07 10.87
C LEU A 428 -20.00 -0.60 10.71
N VAL A 429 -20.30 -1.78 11.25
CA VAL A 429 -21.65 -2.37 11.21
C VAL A 429 -22.67 -1.47 11.91
N ARG A 430 -22.31 -0.87 13.06
CA ARG A 430 -23.19 0.09 13.75
C ARG A 430 -23.46 1.32 12.89
N SER A 431 -22.44 1.88 12.25
CA SER A 431 -22.57 3.04 11.35
C SER A 431 -23.53 2.72 10.19
N ILE A 432 -23.29 1.61 9.49
CA ILE A 432 -24.13 1.14 8.38
C ILE A 432 -25.57 0.91 8.86
N THR A 433 -25.77 0.28 10.02
CA THR A 433 -27.11 0.02 10.57
C THR A 433 -27.87 1.32 10.84
N VAL A 434 -27.19 2.34 11.38
CA VAL A 434 -27.78 3.66 11.61
C VAL A 434 -28.13 4.36 10.29
N GLU A 435 -27.25 4.28 9.29
CA GLU A 435 -27.48 4.87 7.97
C GLU A 435 -28.65 4.20 7.23
N VAL A 436 -28.70 2.87 7.22
CA VAL A 436 -29.80 2.10 6.64
C VAL A 436 -31.11 2.46 7.33
N ARG A 437 -31.14 2.50 8.67
CA ARG A 437 -32.35 2.90 9.41
C ARG A 437 -32.82 4.31 9.06
N LYS A 438 -31.90 5.28 8.95
CA LYS A 438 -32.23 6.65 8.53
C LYS A 438 -32.82 6.68 7.12
N THR A 439 -32.20 5.94 6.20
CA THR A 439 -32.64 5.86 4.80
C THR A 439 -34.02 5.21 4.70
N THR A 440 -34.25 4.09 5.39
CA THR A 440 -35.56 3.42 5.44
C THR A 440 -36.64 4.32 6.02
N ASN A 441 -36.35 5.03 7.13
CA ASN A 441 -37.30 5.97 7.71
C ASN A 441 -37.62 7.12 6.75
N SER A 442 -36.63 7.68 6.06
CA SER A 442 -36.85 8.72 5.06
C SER A 442 -37.73 8.24 3.91
N ILE A 443 -37.45 7.04 3.37
CA ILE A 443 -38.26 6.45 2.30
C ILE A 443 -39.70 6.25 2.76
N TRP A 444 -39.89 5.77 3.99
CA TRP A 444 -41.22 5.58 4.57
C TRP A 444 -41.98 6.90 4.71
N THR A 445 -41.32 7.96 5.19
CA THR A 445 -41.91 9.30 5.26
C THR A 445 -42.30 9.83 3.87
N THR A 446 -41.39 9.74 2.89
CA THR A 446 -41.66 10.19 1.51
C THR A 446 -42.80 9.40 0.87
N GLN A 447 -42.85 8.08 1.06
CA GLN A 447 -43.97 7.27 0.56
C GLN A 447 -45.30 7.67 1.22
N THR A 448 -45.28 7.98 2.52
CA THR A 448 -46.48 8.41 3.25
C THR A 448 -46.96 9.79 2.77
N GLU A 449 -46.04 10.72 2.50
CA GLU A 449 -46.35 12.03 1.92
C GLU A 449 -46.93 11.91 0.50
N VAL A 450 -46.37 11.04 -0.33
CA VAL A 450 -46.90 10.75 -1.68
C VAL A 450 -48.30 10.15 -1.59
N LEU A 451 -48.53 9.16 -0.73
CA LEU A 451 -49.85 8.57 -0.52
C LEU A 451 -50.87 9.60 0.00
N HIS A 452 -50.46 10.46 0.92
CA HIS A 452 -51.29 11.55 1.43
C HIS A 452 -51.62 12.57 0.31
N SER A 453 -50.65 12.93 -0.53
CA SER A 453 -50.85 13.82 -1.67
C SER A 453 -51.82 13.24 -2.71
N LEU A 454 -51.76 11.93 -2.95
CA LEU A 454 -52.70 11.21 -3.83
C LEU A 454 -54.11 11.15 -3.24
N SER A 455 -54.24 11.04 -1.91
CA SER A 455 -55.53 11.06 -1.23
C SER A 455 -56.23 12.43 -1.27
N SER A 456 -55.47 13.52 -1.45
CA SER A 456 -55.99 14.88 -1.58
C SER A 456 -56.38 15.28 -3.01
N ILE A 457 -56.20 14.39 -4.00
CA ILE A 457 -56.69 14.59 -5.37
C ILE A 457 -58.12 14.01 -5.44
N THR A 458 -59.08 14.82 -5.00
CA THR A 458 -60.52 14.71 -5.25
C THR A 458 -61.01 16.07 -5.69
#